data_AF-A0A7X7NEK9-F1
#
_entry.id   AF-A0A7X7NEK9-F1
#
_cell.length_a   1.000
_cell.length_b   1.000
_cell.length_c   1.000
_cell.angle_alpha   90.00
_cell.angle_beta   90.00
_cell.angle_gamma   90.00
#
_symmetry.space_group_name_H-M   'P 1'
#
loop_
_entity.id
_entity.type
_entity.pdbx_description
1 polymer ?
#
loop_
_entity_poly.entity_id
_entity_poly.type
_entity_poly.pdbx_seq_one_letter_code
_entity_poly.pdbx_strand_id
1 'polypeptide(L)'
;MRKMIKTLIMIGLLCGSAFPFKLGLEFQAGSQLLVGANMRFSDLLEIKPQLGFKINDASSQFNMAVSGNFYLPELGDLQHYAGAGLFLNVYEEQDEQFGIDGHYGLRYDINKIFGVFGQVGLAMNLATEFEMASFSSGVGCTFYIINR
;
A
#
# COMPACT_ATOMS: atom_id res chain seq x y z
N MET A 1 21.92 10.26 -1.39
CA MET A 1 20.60 9.60 -1.19
C MET A 1 20.63 8.46 -0.15
N ARG A 2 21.47 7.42 -0.27
CA ARG A 2 21.57 6.32 0.73
C ARG A 2 21.77 6.77 2.19
N LYS A 3 22.56 7.82 2.42
CA LYS A 3 22.79 8.36 3.79
C LYS A 3 21.53 9.00 4.38
N MET A 4 20.76 9.73 3.57
CA MET A 4 19.50 10.39 3.99
C MET A 4 18.44 9.37 4.43
N ILE A 5 18.31 8.27 3.69
CA ILE A 5 17.37 7.18 4.02
C ILE A 5 17.76 6.52 5.35
N LYS A 6 19.06 6.25 5.57
CA LYS A 6 19.54 5.72 6.85
C LYS A 6 19.30 6.68 8.01
N THR A 7 19.45 7.99 7.78
CA THR A 7 19.17 9.01 8.79
C THR A 7 17.68 9.12 9.09
N LEU A 8 16.79 9.07 8.09
CA LEU A 8 15.34 9.05 8.28
C LEU A 8 14.86 7.81 9.05
N ILE A 9 15.42 6.63 8.71
CA ILE A 9 15.16 5.38 9.45
C ILE A 9 15.68 5.48 10.89
N MET A 10 16.87 6.03 11.11
CA MET A 10 17.41 6.24 12.45
C MET A 10 16.59 7.25 13.26
N ILE A 11 16.14 8.34 12.65
CA ILE A 11 15.29 9.33 13.32
C ILE A 11 13.94 8.71 13.66
N GLY A 12 13.34 7.92 12.77
CA GLY A 12 12.11 7.16 13.05
C GLY A 12 12.28 6.14 14.19
N LEU A 13 13.44 5.46 14.26
CA LEU A 13 13.77 4.52 15.35
C LEU A 13 14.05 5.24 16.68
N LEU A 14 14.73 6.39 16.65
CA LEU A 14 15.14 7.14 17.85
C LEU A 14 14.02 8.03 18.40
N CYS A 15 13.06 8.44 17.57
CA CYS A 15 11.85 9.16 17.98
C CYS A 15 10.67 8.23 18.34
N GLY A 16 10.89 6.91 18.43
CA GLY A 16 9.86 5.91 18.73
C GLY A 16 9.15 6.05 20.07
N SER A 17 9.61 6.96 20.95
CA SER A 17 8.90 7.31 22.19
C SER A 17 7.88 8.46 22.04
N ALA A 18 7.90 9.18 20.92
CA ALA A 18 7.04 10.36 20.68
C ALA A 18 6.06 10.19 19.50
N PHE A 19 6.27 9.22 18.62
CA PHE A 19 5.40 8.96 17.47
C PHE A 19 5.04 7.47 17.36
N PRO A 20 3.76 7.11 17.14
CA PRO A 20 3.34 5.72 16.99
C PRO A 20 3.77 5.20 15.61
N PHE A 21 5.06 4.87 15.48
CA PHE A 21 5.58 4.23 14.28
C PHE A 21 5.23 2.73 14.29
N LYS A 22 4.47 2.24 13.30
CA LYS A 22 4.25 0.81 13.07
C LYS A 22 4.89 0.40 11.75
N LEU A 23 5.68 -0.67 11.78
CA LEU A 23 6.19 -1.33 10.59
C LEU A 23 5.49 -2.70 10.47
N GLY A 24 5.02 -3.05 9.29
CA GLY A 24 4.40 -4.35 9.05
C GLY A 24 4.68 -4.91 7.67
N LEU A 25 4.38 -6.20 7.51
CA LEU A 25 4.34 -6.88 6.23
C LEU A 25 2.88 -7.03 5.82
N GLU A 26 2.57 -6.70 4.59
CA GLU A 26 1.21 -6.70 4.06
C GLU A 26 1.07 -7.63 2.87
N PHE A 27 -0.05 -8.35 2.85
CA PHE A 27 -0.46 -9.21 1.75
C PHE A 27 -1.85 -8.78 1.30
N GLN A 28 -2.05 -8.59 0.01
CA GLN A 28 -3.34 -8.25 -0.57
C GLN A 28 -3.64 -9.17 -1.74
N ALA A 29 -4.85 -9.71 -1.76
CA ALA A 29 -5.42 -10.42 -2.88
C ALA A 29 -6.62 -9.64 -3.44
N GLY A 30 -6.69 -9.49 -4.76
CA GLY A 30 -7.73 -8.70 -5.41
C GLY A 30 -7.56 -8.73 -6.92
N SER A 31 -7.64 -7.56 -7.56
CA SER A 31 -7.29 -7.40 -8.99
C SER A 31 -5.84 -7.79 -9.33
N GLN A 32 -4.99 -7.87 -8.30
CA GLN A 32 -3.61 -8.31 -8.33
C GLN A 32 -3.24 -8.93 -6.97
N LEU A 33 -2.23 -9.80 -6.96
CA LEU A 33 -1.61 -10.28 -5.73
C LEU A 33 -0.47 -9.33 -5.37
N LEU A 34 -0.54 -8.67 -4.22
CA LEU A 34 0.49 -7.75 -3.73
C LEU A 34 1.08 -8.22 -2.41
N VAL A 35 2.38 -8.00 -2.26
CA VAL A 35 3.14 -8.18 -1.03
C VAL A 35 4.00 -6.94 -0.82
N GLY A 36 3.96 -6.35 0.36
CA GLY A 36 4.68 -5.12 0.61
C GLY A 36 4.93 -4.80 2.06
N ALA A 37 5.64 -3.70 2.29
CA ALA A 37 5.78 -3.15 3.63
C ALA A 37 4.63 -2.21 3.93
N ASN A 38 4.26 -2.13 5.20
CA ASN A 38 3.32 -1.18 5.75
C ASN A 38 4.08 -0.29 6.74
N MET A 39 4.26 0.99 6.43
CA MET A 39 4.98 1.94 7.27
C MET A 39 4.03 3.03 7.75
N ARG A 40 3.50 2.89 8.97
CA ARG A 40 2.64 3.89 9.61
C ARG A 40 3.49 4.82 10.44
N PHE A 41 3.51 6.11 10.08
CA PHE A 41 4.33 7.13 10.75
C PHE A 41 3.56 7.85 11.86
N SER A 42 2.24 7.84 11.80
CA SER A 42 1.35 8.43 12.79
C SER A 42 0.00 7.73 12.78
N ASP A 43 -0.90 8.14 13.68
CA ASP A 43 -2.28 7.66 13.65
C ASP A 43 -3.01 8.07 12.36
N LEU A 44 -2.48 9.06 11.62
CA LEU A 44 -3.08 9.64 10.42
C LEU A 44 -2.44 9.18 9.12
N LEU A 45 -1.15 8.88 9.07
CA LEU A 45 -0.42 8.66 7.82
C LEU A 45 0.33 7.33 7.79
N GLU A 46 0.16 6.63 6.67
CA GLU A 46 0.83 5.37 6.36
C GLU A 46 1.34 5.37 4.92
N ILE A 47 2.50 4.77 4.67
CA ILE A 47 3.08 4.56 3.34
C ILE A 47 3.26 3.06 3.09
N LYS A 48 2.89 2.61 1.89
CA LYS A 48 2.81 1.20 1.53
C LYS A 48 3.54 0.94 0.21
N PRO A 49 4.86 0.67 0.23
CA PRO A 49 5.51 0.11 -0.94
C PRO A 49 5.15 -1.36 -1.09
N GLN A 50 4.66 -1.74 -2.26
CA GLN A 50 4.19 -3.07 -2.59
C GLN A 50 4.80 -3.54 -3.92
N LEU A 51 5.06 -4.84 -3.98
CA LEU A 51 5.37 -5.57 -5.21
C LEU A 51 4.24 -6.55 -5.46
N GLY A 52 3.91 -6.78 -6.71
CA GLY A 52 2.82 -7.68 -7.04
C GLY A 52 2.97 -8.37 -8.36
N PHE A 53 2.13 -9.38 -8.53
CA PHE A 53 2.06 -10.19 -9.73
C PHE A 53 0.59 -10.32 -10.11
N LYS A 54 0.34 -10.20 -11.40
CA LYS A 54 -0.94 -10.56 -12.01
C LYS A 54 -0.65 -11.58 -13.11
N ILE A 55 -1.24 -12.75 -12.97
CA ILE A 55 -1.12 -13.84 -13.93
C ILE A 55 -2.51 -14.04 -14.50
N ASN A 56 -2.69 -13.69 -15.76
CA ASN A 56 -3.89 -13.97 -16.53
C ASN A 56 -3.51 -14.92 -17.68
N ASP A 57 -4.50 -15.66 -18.23
CA ASP A 57 -4.27 -16.64 -19.31
C ASP A 57 -3.58 -16.05 -20.57
N ALA A 58 -3.58 -14.73 -20.73
CA ALA A 58 -3.02 -14.01 -21.87
C ALA A 58 -1.72 -13.25 -21.58
N SER A 59 -1.39 -12.97 -20.31
CA SER A 59 -0.17 -12.20 -19.99
C SER A 59 0.25 -12.30 -18.52
N SER A 60 1.57 -12.29 -18.32
CA SER A 60 2.25 -12.09 -17.04
C SER A 60 2.51 -10.59 -16.85
N GLN A 61 2.18 -10.07 -15.67
CA GLN A 61 2.46 -8.68 -15.31
C GLN A 61 3.09 -8.61 -13.91
N PHE A 62 4.24 -7.95 -13.83
CA PHE A 62 4.85 -7.55 -12.56
C PHE A 62 4.42 -6.12 -12.22
N ASN A 63 4.02 -5.89 -10.98
CA ASN A 63 3.55 -4.60 -10.50
C ASN A 63 4.46 -4.10 -9.38
N MET A 64 4.85 -2.84 -9.46
CA MET A 64 5.46 -2.11 -8.35
C MET A 64 4.54 -0.95 -8.00
N ALA A 65 4.14 -0.83 -6.74
CA ALA A 65 3.26 0.23 -6.29
C ALA A 65 3.78 0.88 -5.02
N VAL A 66 3.51 2.17 -4.87
CA VAL A 66 3.70 2.89 -3.60
C VAL A 66 2.47 3.73 -3.36
N SER A 67 1.78 3.50 -2.25
CA SER A 67 0.64 4.33 -1.84
C SER A 67 0.87 5.03 -0.52
N GLY A 68 0.23 6.18 -0.35
CA GLY A 68 0.07 6.87 0.92
C GLY A 68 -1.39 6.78 1.36
N ASN A 69 -1.62 6.40 2.61
CA ASN A 69 -2.94 6.25 3.20
C ASN A 69 -3.13 7.26 4.33
N PHE A 70 -4.25 7.97 4.28
CA PHE A 70 -4.67 8.94 5.28
C PHE A 70 -5.86 8.36 6.06
N TYR A 71 -5.63 8.08 7.35
CA TYR A 71 -6.66 7.61 8.25
C TYR A 71 -7.61 8.73 8.64
N LEU A 72 -8.89 8.40 8.58
CA LEU A 72 -10.00 9.24 8.93
C LEU A 72 -10.53 8.86 10.33
N PRO A 73 -11.37 9.69 10.97
CA PRO A 73 -11.89 9.43 12.31
C PRO A 73 -12.55 8.05 12.44
N GLU A 74 -12.17 7.28 13.46
CA GLU A 74 -12.56 5.88 13.58
C GLU A 74 -14.10 5.65 13.55
N LEU A 75 -14.52 4.58 12.89
CA LEU A 75 -15.91 4.13 12.81
C LEU A 75 -16.13 3.00 13.83
N GLY A 76 -16.10 3.34 15.12
CA GLY A 76 -16.08 2.36 16.19
C GLY A 76 -14.74 1.62 16.20
N ASP A 77 -14.76 0.29 16.15
CA ASP A 77 -13.55 -0.53 16.11
C ASP A 77 -12.93 -0.63 14.70
N LEU A 78 -13.55 -0.03 13.69
CA LEU A 78 -13.07 -0.03 12.31
C LEU A 78 -12.28 1.26 12.03
N GLN A 79 -11.05 1.07 11.56
CA GLN A 79 -10.26 2.14 10.97
C GLN A 79 -10.63 2.28 9.50
N HIS A 80 -10.77 3.51 9.03
CA HIS A 80 -11.00 3.77 7.62
C HIS A 80 -10.03 4.81 7.09
N TYR A 81 -9.69 4.70 5.82
CA TYR A 81 -8.66 5.53 5.21
C TYR A 81 -8.99 5.83 3.75
N ALA A 82 -8.55 7.00 3.30
CA ALA A 82 -8.45 7.34 1.89
C ALA A 82 -6.97 7.37 1.51
N GLY A 83 -6.63 6.83 0.35
CA GLY A 83 -5.25 6.76 -0.10
C GLY A 83 -5.11 7.10 -1.57
N ALA A 84 -3.88 7.42 -1.95
CA ALA A 84 -3.49 7.61 -3.32
C ALA A 84 -2.07 7.06 -3.52
N GLY A 85 -1.78 6.59 -4.73
CA GLY A 85 -0.53 5.93 -5.03
C GLY A 85 -0.10 6.08 -6.48
N LEU A 86 1.10 5.60 -6.71
CA LEU A 86 1.70 5.45 -8.03
C LEU A 86 2.01 3.97 -8.23
N PHE A 87 1.84 3.49 -9.44
CA PHE A 87 2.23 2.13 -9.81
C PHE A 87 2.95 2.09 -11.14
N LEU A 88 3.76 1.05 -11.31
CA LEU A 88 4.48 0.72 -12.53
C LEU A 88 4.19 -0.74 -12.86
N ASN A 89 3.61 -0.97 -14.02
CA ASN A 89 3.33 -2.30 -14.57
C ASN A 89 4.40 -2.64 -15.59
N VAL A 90 5.13 -3.73 -15.36
CA VAL A 90 6.10 -4.29 -16.29
C VAL A 90 5.47 -5.53 -16.91
N TYR A 91 5.28 -5.48 -18.21
CA TYR A 91 4.75 -6.58 -19.01
C TYR A 91 5.92 -7.29 -19.71
N GLU A 92 5.76 -8.57 -20.00
CA GLU A 92 6.81 -9.38 -20.63
C GLU A 92 7.03 -9.01 -22.10
N GLU A 93 5.96 -8.60 -22.81
CA GLU A 93 5.97 -8.31 -24.26
C GLU A 93 5.43 -6.92 -24.63
N GLN A 94 5.16 -6.05 -23.65
CA GLN A 94 4.62 -4.71 -23.87
C GLN A 94 5.44 -3.65 -23.12
N ASP A 95 5.30 -2.39 -23.55
CA ASP A 95 5.91 -1.25 -22.87
C ASP A 95 5.43 -1.14 -21.42
N GLU A 96 6.32 -0.63 -20.56
CA GLU A 96 6.00 -0.36 -19.16
C GLU A 96 4.87 0.67 -19.04
N GLN A 97 3.89 0.40 -18.17
CA GLN A 97 2.79 1.33 -17.92
C GLN A 97 2.92 1.93 -16.52
N PHE A 98 3.25 3.21 -16.48
CA PHE A 98 3.14 4.01 -15.27
C PHE A 98 1.67 4.42 -15.05
N GLY A 99 1.25 4.51 -13.80
CA GLY A 99 -0.10 4.97 -13.48
C GLY A 99 -0.22 5.50 -12.06
N ILE A 100 -1.40 6.07 -11.79
CA ILE A 100 -1.77 6.60 -10.48
C ILE A 100 -3.05 5.93 -10.00
N ASP A 101 -3.17 5.73 -8.71
CA ASP A 101 -4.38 5.20 -8.09
C ASP A 101 -4.90 6.09 -6.97
N GLY A 102 -6.20 6.01 -6.74
CA GLY A 102 -6.87 6.52 -5.56
C GLY A 102 -7.77 5.43 -5.00
N HIS A 103 -7.82 5.28 -3.68
CA HIS A 103 -8.58 4.21 -3.05
C HIS A 103 -9.15 4.62 -1.69
N TYR A 104 -10.15 3.88 -1.27
CA TYR A 104 -10.74 3.94 0.05
C TYR A 104 -10.74 2.55 0.66
N GLY A 105 -10.40 2.46 1.94
CA GLY A 105 -10.30 1.17 2.62
C GLY A 105 -10.79 1.20 4.06
N LEU A 106 -11.12 0.00 4.53
CA LEU A 106 -11.49 -0.31 5.90
C LEU A 106 -10.47 -1.32 6.45
N ARG A 107 -10.05 -1.14 7.68
CA ARG A 107 -9.15 -2.02 8.42
C ARG A 107 -9.77 -2.37 9.77
N TYR A 108 -9.62 -3.63 10.14
CA TYR A 108 -9.95 -4.16 11.45
C TYR A 108 -8.71 -4.81 12.05
N ASP A 109 -8.19 -4.23 13.13
CA ASP A 109 -7.05 -4.78 13.87
C ASP A 109 -7.57 -5.85 14.85
N ILE A 110 -7.40 -7.13 14.50
CA ILE A 110 -7.79 -8.26 15.35
C ILE A 110 -7.00 -8.24 16.67
N ASN A 111 -5.73 -7.83 16.60
CA ASN A 111 -4.89 -7.57 17.76
C ASN A 111 -3.74 -6.61 17.38
N LYS A 112 -2.81 -6.36 18.30
CA LYS A 112 -1.67 -5.45 18.09
C LYS A 112 -0.70 -5.87 16.98
N ILE A 113 -0.73 -7.13 16.54
CA ILE A 113 0.20 -7.74 15.57
C ILE A 113 -0.50 -7.99 14.25
N PHE A 114 -1.79 -8.27 14.25
CA PHE A 114 -2.50 -8.75 13.07
C PHE A 114 -3.76 -7.93 12.80
N GLY A 115 -3.86 -7.40 11.58
CA GLY A 115 -5.03 -6.70 11.07
C GLY A 115 -5.46 -7.26 9.72
N VAL A 116 -6.75 -7.16 9.43
CA VAL A 116 -7.35 -7.46 8.12
C VAL A 116 -7.90 -6.17 7.52
N PHE A 117 -7.89 -6.06 6.20
CA PHE A 117 -8.41 -4.88 5.53
C PHE A 117 -9.08 -5.25 4.21
N GLY A 118 -9.97 -4.37 3.77
CA GLY A 118 -10.55 -4.37 2.44
C GLY A 118 -10.46 -2.97 1.85
N GLN A 119 -10.22 -2.88 0.54
CA GLN A 119 -10.13 -1.61 -0.16
C GLN A 119 -10.79 -1.69 -1.54
N VAL A 120 -11.29 -0.55 -1.98
CA VAL A 120 -11.80 -0.31 -3.32
C VAL A 120 -11.19 0.97 -3.85
N GLY A 121 -10.89 1.01 -5.14
CA GLY A 121 -10.21 2.14 -5.74
C GLY A 121 -10.40 2.25 -7.24
N LEU A 122 -9.82 3.31 -7.76
CA LEU A 122 -9.74 3.62 -9.17
C LEU A 122 -8.28 3.81 -9.53
N ALA A 123 -7.86 3.19 -10.62
CA ALA A 123 -6.54 3.33 -11.18
C ALA A 123 -6.62 3.95 -12.58
N MET A 124 -5.63 4.75 -12.92
CA MET A 124 -5.46 5.37 -14.23
C MET A 124 -4.05 5.05 -14.73
N ASN A 125 -3.98 4.40 -15.89
CA ASN A 125 -2.73 4.20 -16.61
C ASN A 125 -2.40 5.48 -17.39
N LEU A 126 -1.16 5.94 -17.30
CA LEU A 126 -0.65 7.13 -17.98
C LEU A 126 0.11 6.75 -19.27
N ALA A 127 -0.36 5.70 -19.96
CA ALA A 127 0.18 5.33 -21.27
C ALA A 127 -0.17 6.39 -22.33
N THR A 128 0.53 6.35 -23.48
CA THR A 128 0.35 7.27 -24.63
C THR A 128 -1.07 7.29 -25.18
N GLU A 129 -1.85 6.25 -24.94
CA GLU A 129 -3.29 6.20 -25.16
C GLU A 129 -3.98 6.34 -23.80
N PHE A 130 -4.65 7.48 -23.60
CA PHE A 130 -5.33 7.80 -22.35
C PHE A 130 -6.53 6.87 -22.11
N GLU A 131 -6.31 5.71 -21.51
CA GLU A 131 -7.38 4.85 -21.01
C GLU A 131 -7.68 5.18 -19.53
N MET A 132 -8.89 5.70 -19.30
CA MET A 132 -9.37 6.06 -17.97
C MET A 132 -10.16 4.93 -17.30
N ALA A 133 -9.89 4.77 -16.00
CA ALA A 133 -10.68 4.08 -14.97
C ALA A 133 -10.69 2.53 -15.03
N SER A 134 -9.61 1.94 -14.50
CA SER A 134 -9.66 0.56 -13.99
C SER A 134 -10.19 0.57 -12.55
N PHE A 135 -11.26 -0.15 -12.28
CA PHE A 135 -11.70 -0.40 -10.90
C PHE A 135 -10.76 -1.40 -10.24
N SER A 136 -10.28 -1.09 -9.04
CA SER A 136 -9.50 -2.01 -8.22
C SER A 136 -10.26 -2.34 -6.95
N SER A 137 -10.19 -3.59 -6.54
CA SER A 137 -10.64 -4.01 -5.22
C SER A 137 -9.68 -5.06 -4.69
N GLY A 138 -9.56 -5.14 -3.37
CA GLY A 138 -8.72 -6.13 -2.73
C GLY A 138 -9.04 -6.29 -1.27
N VAL A 139 -8.76 -7.48 -0.77
CA VAL A 139 -8.76 -7.82 0.65
C VAL A 139 -7.38 -8.29 1.04
N GLY A 140 -6.97 -8.02 2.26
CA GLY A 140 -5.63 -8.33 2.69
C GLY A 140 -5.47 -8.41 4.19
N CYS A 141 -4.26 -8.70 4.59
CA CYS A 141 -3.86 -8.72 5.98
C CYS A 141 -2.50 -8.06 6.18
N THR A 142 -2.29 -7.53 7.37
CA THR A 142 -1.05 -6.86 7.78
C THR A 142 -0.54 -7.50 9.07
N PHE A 143 0.75 -7.84 9.09
CA PHE A 143 1.48 -8.33 10.25
C PHE A 143 2.44 -7.25 10.74
N TYR A 144 2.16 -6.63 11.88
CA TYR A 144 3.00 -5.60 12.50
C TYR A 144 4.15 -6.20 13.31
N ILE A 145 5.30 -5.56 13.21
CA ILE A 145 6.45 -5.80 14.07
C ILE A 145 6.23 -5.02 15.37
N ILE A 146 6.19 -5.73 16.49
CA ILE A 146 6.20 -5.10 17.81
C ILE A 146 7.63 -4.66 18.12
N ASN A 147 7.87 -3.35 18.20
CA ASN A 147 9.04 -2.84 18.92
C ASN A 147 8.76 -2.97 20.43
N ARG A 148 9.55 -3.79 21.13
CA ARG A 148 9.60 -3.85 22.59
C ARG A 148 10.72 -2.96 23.11
#